data_AF-A0A961ISM1-F1
#
_entry.id   AF-A0A961ISM1-F1
#
_cell.length_a   1.000
_cell.length_b   1.000
_cell.length_c   1.000
_cell.angle_alpha   90.00
_cell.angle_beta   90.00
_cell.angle_gamma   90.00
#
_symmetry.space_group_name_H-M   'P 1'
#
loop_
_entity.id
_entity.type
_entity.pdbx_description
1 polymer ?
#
loop_
_entity_poly.entity_id
_entity_poly.type
_entity_poly.pdbx_seq_one_letter_code
_entity_poly.pdbx_strand_id
1 'polypeptide(L)'
;MKDFSNLVIPPLPAVSAEIMRFDPLGENASSQGLEQIVAPDEGVCADLLRIANSSFYGRSGRIRTLKDAITLLGLKTVKNLVVLSATKTINSALRGPTYRRYLHEFTVASALVAEEMCLELGLKARKEEAFLGALLHKIGMTIMGLTYGKAYAELIRKAEETGELLTDLERGSLGTDHIEIGKCVFETWRIPQPLQEVIAGHNFIPDAIQDVPELVRITALASLTTREMMGLLLPMEDLDRRARIAASYNAAGLIAKYDERKFEAIKAHPFYQQVAA
;
A
#
# COMPACT_ATOMS: atom_id res chain seq x y z
N MET A 1 22.02 -11.22 15.07
CA MET A 1 21.27 -10.59 13.95
C MET A 1 21.14 -11.67 12.89
N LYS A 2 19.93 -12.03 12.45
CA LYS A 2 19.76 -13.03 11.37
C LYS A 2 20.50 -12.51 10.12
N ASP A 3 21.23 -13.39 9.46
CA ASP A 3 21.99 -13.04 8.26
C ASP A 3 21.04 -12.93 7.06
N PHE A 4 20.87 -11.70 6.56
CA PHE A 4 20.04 -11.40 5.40
C PHE A 4 20.89 -11.12 4.15
N SER A 5 22.16 -11.52 4.13
CA SER A 5 23.12 -11.27 3.03
C SER A 5 22.62 -11.70 1.65
N ASN A 6 21.69 -12.67 1.61
CA ASN A 6 21.16 -13.23 0.36
C ASN A 6 19.93 -12.49 -0.17
N LEU A 7 19.41 -11.47 0.53
CA LEU A 7 18.23 -10.71 0.10
C LEU A 7 18.62 -9.60 -0.87
N VAL A 8 17.85 -9.50 -1.95
CA VAL A 8 17.94 -8.35 -2.87
C VAL A 8 17.03 -7.24 -2.37
N ILE A 9 17.57 -6.32 -1.58
CA ILE A 9 16.88 -5.08 -1.20
C ILE A 9 17.29 -4.00 -2.21
N PRO A 10 16.45 -3.66 -3.20
CA PRO A 10 16.77 -2.57 -4.11
C PRO A 10 16.80 -1.24 -3.34
N PRO A 11 17.65 -0.29 -3.76
CA PRO A 11 17.59 1.05 -3.20
C PRO A 11 16.23 1.68 -3.53
N LEU A 12 15.64 2.37 -2.56
CA LEU A 12 14.46 3.20 -2.82
C LEU A 12 14.87 4.33 -3.78
N PRO A 13 14.12 4.59 -4.87
CA PRO A 13 14.42 5.70 -5.77
C PRO A 13 14.55 7.01 -4.99
N ALA A 14 15.53 7.86 -5.37
CA ALA A 14 15.88 9.06 -4.60
C ALA A 14 14.69 10.00 -4.39
N VAL A 15 13.89 10.22 -5.45
CA VAL A 15 12.66 11.01 -5.42
C VAL A 15 11.66 10.45 -4.39
N SER A 16 11.52 9.12 -4.30
CA SER A 16 10.63 8.47 -3.35
C SER A 16 11.16 8.53 -1.92
N ALA A 17 12.48 8.43 -1.73
CA ALA A 17 13.07 8.60 -0.40
C ALA A 17 12.88 10.05 0.11
N GLU A 18 13.01 11.03 -0.78
CA GLU A 18 12.80 12.44 -0.46
C GLU A 18 11.32 12.76 -0.20
N ILE A 19 10.41 12.25 -1.04
CA ILE A 19 8.95 12.45 -0.84
C ILE A 19 8.46 11.85 0.47
N MET A 20 9.04 10.74 0.92
CA MET A 20 8.66 10.12 2.20
C MET A 20 8.94 11.05 3.38
N ARG A 21 10.04 11.79 3.31
CA ARG A 21 10.46 12.77 4.32
C ARG A 21 9.78 14.13 4.16
N PHE A 22 9.13 14.40 3.03
CA PHE A 22 8.37 15.62 2.83
C PHE A 22 7.17 15.67 3.77
N ASP A 23 7.14 16.69 4.63
CA ASP A 23 6.02 17.01 5.49
C ASP A 23 5.09 18.02 4.80
N PRO A 24 3.86 17.63 4.43
CA PRO A 24 2.90 18.55 3.81
C PRO A 24 2.35 19.63 4.76
N LEU A 25 2.76 19.63 6.04
CA LEU A 25 2.46 20.69 7.00
C LEU A 25 3.71 21.49 7.42
N GLY A 26 4.89 21.13 6.91
CA GLY A 26 6.15 21.79 7.24
C GLY A 26 6.34 23.14 6.54
N GLU A 27 7.40 23.87 6.91
CA GLU A 27 7.70 25.20 6.36
C GLU A 27 7.91 25.20 4.83
N ASN A 28 8.35 24.06 4.28
CA ASN A 28 8.57 23.88 2.84
C ASN A 28 7.35 23.27 2.11
N ALA A 29 6.18 23.18 2.75
CA ALA A 29 4.96 22.59 2.20
C ALA A 29 4.35 23.46 1.09
N SER A 30 4.97 23.44 -0.09
CA SER A 30 4.56 24.21 -1.26
C SER A 30 4.55 23.36 -2.52
N SER A 31 3.77 23.78 -3.52
CA SER A 31 3.78 23.15 -4.83
C SER A 31 5.16 23.22 -5.49
N GLN A 32 5.89 24.32 -5.27
CA GLN A 32 7.26 24.49 -5.76
C GLN A 32 8.25 23.54 -5.08
N GLY A 33 8.16 23.37 -3.76
CA GLY A 33 8.98 22.42 -3.04
C GLY A 33 8.77 21.00 -3.54
N LEU A 34 7.50 20.62 -3.77
CA LEU A 34 7.17 19.30 -4.31
C LEU A 34 7.61 19.12 -5.76
N GLU A 35 7.48 20.16 -6.58
CA GLU A 35 7.96 20.18 -7.97
C GLU A 35 9.47 19.93 -8.04
N GLN A 36 10.26 20.55 -7.16
CA GLN A 36 11.70 20.34 -7.09
C GLN A 36 12.08 18.89 -6.77
N ILE A 37 11.29 18.23 -5.91
CA ILE A 37 11.51 16.82 -5.53
C ILE A 37 11.20 15.90 -6.72
N VAL A 38 10.11 16.14 -7.45
CA VAL A 38 9.62 15.21 -8.50
C VAL A 38 10.18 15.47 -9.89
N ALA A 39 10.57 16.71 -10.21
CA ALA A 39 11.05 17.11 -11.54
C ALA A 39 12.23 16.27 -12.09
N PRO A 40 13.17 15.77 -11.26
CA PRO A 40 14.26 14.93 -11.76
C PRO A 40 13.84 13.56 -12.30
N ASP A 41 12.63 13.07 -11.96
CA ASP A 41 12.14 11.76 -12.40
C ASP A 41 11.06 11.92 -13.49
N GLU A 42 11.45 11.68 -14.73
CA GLU A 42 10.57 11.80 -15.90
C GLU A 42 9.36 10.86 -15.84
N GLY A 43 9.52 9.67 -15.24
CA GLY A 43 8.46 8.69 -15.09
C GLY A 43 7.37 9.20 -14.15
N VAL A 44 7.78 9.69 -12.97
CA VAL A 44 6.88 10.33 -11.99
C VAL A 44 6.22 11.57 -12.57
N CYS A 45 6.96 12.39 -13.31
CA CYS A 45 6.42 13.57 -13.99
C CYS A 45 5.32 13.21 -15.00
N ALA A 46 5.57 12.18 -15.83
CA ALA A 46 4.59 11.68 -16.80
C ALA A 46 3.35 11.08 -16.10
N ASP A 47 3.55 10.34 -15.01
CA ASP A 47 2.48 9.78 -14.18
C ASP A 47 1.60 10.88 -13.58
N LEU A 48 2.19 11.94 -13.02
CA LEU A 48 1.51 13.11 -12.48
C LEU A 48 0.63 13.79 -13.53
N LEU A 49 1.21 14.10 -14.70
CA LEU A 49 0.47 14.76 -15.77
C LEU A 49 -0.66 13.86 -16.30
N ARG A 50 -0.43 12.55 -16.43
CA ARG A 50 -1.45 11.60 -16.88
C ARG A 50 -2.64 11.55 -15.93
N ILE A 51 -2.36 11.46 -14.63
CA ILE A 51 -3.41 11.41 -13.60
C ILE A 51 -4.15 12.74 -13.50
N ALA A 52 -3.43 13.87 -13.47
CA ALA A 52 -4.05 15.19 -13.42
C ALA A 52 -4.99 15.47 -14.61
N ASN A 53 -4.74 14.82 -15.75
CA ASN A 53 -5.58 14.89 -16.95
C ASN A 53 -6.63 13.76 -17.05
N SER A 54 -6.73 12.88 -16.05
CA SER A 54 -7.76 11.83 -16.06
C SER A 54 -9.15 12.42 -15.85
N SER A 55 -10.17 11.76 -16.41
CA SER A 55 -11.58 12.17 -16.26
C SER A 55 -12.02 12.25 -14.80
N PHE A 56 -11.36 11.50 -13.91
CA PHE A 56 -11.63 11.48 -12.47
C PHE A 56 -11.47 12.86 -11.80
N TYR A 57 -10.47 13.65 -12.20
CA TYR A 57 -10.24 14.99 -11.63
C TYR A 57 -11.03 16.11 -12.33
N GLY A 58 -11.87 15.76 -13.32
CA GLY A 58 -13.02 16.57 -13.74
C GLY A 58 -12.73 17.98 -14.26
N ARG A 59 -11.54 18.27 -14.81
CA ARG A 59 -11.17 19.64 -15.23
C ARG A 59 -11.54 19.95 -16.69
N SER A 60 -12.07 21.16 -16.91
CA SER A 60 -12.22 21.75 -18.24
C SER A 60 -10.86 22.23 -18.77
N GLY A 61 -10.21 21.39 -19.57
CA GLY A 61 -8.94 21.71 -20.23
C GLY A 61 -7.79 20.78 -19.85
N ARG A 62 -6.66 20.92 -20.56
CA ARG A 62 -5.49 20.03 -20.43
C ARG A 62 -4.42 20.65 -19.52
N ILE A 63 -4.03 19.93 -18.47
CA ILE A 63 -2.88 20.26 -17.62
C ILE A 63 -1.59 20.02 -18.40
N ARG A 64 -0.71 21.03 -18.45
CA ARG A 64 0.54 21.00 -19.23
C ARG A 64 1.80 21.16 -18.38
N THR A 65 1.69 21.64 -17.14
CA THR A 65 2.84 21.90 -16.27
C THR A 65 2.75 21.06 -15.00
N LEU A 66 3.91 20.74 -14.41
CA LEU A 66 3.97 20.01 -13.14
C LEU A 66 3.36 20.82 -12.00
N LYS A 67 3.67 22.12 -11.93
CA LYS A 67 3.07 23.02 -10.95
C LYS A 67 1.54 23.02 -10.97
N ASP A 68 0.92 23.05 -12.17
CA ASP A 68 -0.54 23.01 -12.30
C ASP A 68 -1.10 21.64 -11.88
N ALA A 69 -0.40 20.55 -12.21
CA ALA A 69 -0.76 19.20 -11.78
C ALA A 69 -0.72 19.08 -10.25
N ILE A 70 0.36 19.55 -9.62
CA ILE A 70 0.54 19.51 -8.17
C ILE A 70 -0.52 20.38 -7.47
N THR A 71 -0.84 21.54 -8.02
CA THR A 71 -1.88 22.43 -7.48
C THR A 71 -3.26 21.79 -7.57
N LEU A 72 -3.57 21.12 -8.68
CA LEU A 72 -4.85 20.43 -8.88
C LEU A 72 -5.00 19.21 -7.95
N LEU A 73 -3.97 18.37 -7.90
CA LEU A 73 -4.00 17.11 -7.13
C LEU A 73 -3.85 17.36 -5.63
N GLY A 74 -3.12 18.41 -5.26
CA GLY A 74 -2.72 18.69 -3.88
C GLY A 74 -1.49 17.90 -3.44
N LEU A 75 -0.75 18.44 -2.47
CA LEU A 75 0.55 17.92 -2.03
C LEU A 75 0.49 16.46 -1.57
N LYS A 76 -0.58 16.10 -0.85
CA LYS A 76 -0.78 14.77 -0.27
C LYS A 76 -1.02 13.71 -1.34
N THR A 77 -1.90 13.99 -2.30
CA THR A 77 -2.16 13.13 -3.46
C THR A 77 -0.90 12.91 -4.30
N VAL A 78 -0.11 13.97 -4.52
CA VAL A 78 1.17 13.88 -5.24
C VAL A 78 2.14 12.98 -4.48
N LYS A 79 2.27 13.15 -3.15
CA LYS A 79 3.08 12.25 -2.31
C LYS A 79 2.66 10.79 -2.49
N ASN A 80 1.37 10.50 -2.38
CA ASN A 80 0.84 9.14 -2.55
C ASN A 80 1.17 8.57 -3.95
N LEU A 81 1.07 9.40 -5.00
CA LEU A 81 1.39 8.99 -6.36
C LEU A 81 2.87 8.68 -6.57
N VAL A 82 3.77 9.51 -6.04
CA VAL A 82 5.22 9.29 -6.15
C VAL A 82 5.59 7.95 -5.50
N VAL A 83 4.98 7.63 -4.36
CA VAL A 83 5.19 6.35 -3.67
C VAL A 83 4.63 5.18 -4.49
N LEU A 84 3.45 5.34 -5.08
CA LEU A 84 2.86 4.34 -5.98
C LEU A 84 3.73 4.08 -7.21
N SER A 85 4.30 5.12 -7.80
CA SER A 85 5.22 4.98 -8.94
C SER A 85 6.50 4.24 -8.52
N ALA A 86 6.99 4.49 -7.29
CA ALA A 86 8.12 3.76 -6.71
C ALA A 86 7.83 2.25 -6.55
N THR A 87 6.67 1.89 -5.99
CA THR A 87 6.30 0.47 -5.82
C THR A 87 6.13 -0.21 -7.16
N LYS A 88 5.56 0.48 -8.16
CA LYS A 88 5.47 -0.02 -9.53
C LYS A 88 6.85 -0.31 -10.13
N THR A 89 7.80 0.61 -9.99
CA THR A 89 9.17 0.42 -10.49
C THR A 89 9.86 -0.75 -9.80
N ILE A 90 9.77 -0.87 -8.48
CA ILE A 90 10.36 -1.97 -7.71
C ILE A 90 9.73 -3.31 -8.12
N ASN A 91 8.42 -3.35 -8.31
CA ASN A 91 7.71 -4.57 -8.67
C ASN A 91 7.82 -4.92 -10.17
N SER A 92 8.44 -4.08 -11.01
CA SER A 92 8.47 -4.25 -12.48
C SER A 92 9.12 -5.57 -12.95
N ALA A 93 10.00 -6.15 -12.14
CA ALA A 93 10.62 -7.45 -12.41
C ALA A 93 9.72 -8.65 -12.04
N LEU A 94 8.66 -8.44 -11.25
CA LEU A 94 7.77 -9.48 -10.74
C LEU A 94 6.65 -9.77 -11.74
N ARG A 95 6.86 -10.78 -12.58
CA ARG A 95 5.93 -11.16 -13.65
C ARG A 95 5.04 -12.33 -13.24
N GLY A 96 3.79 -12.29 -13.69
CA GLY A 96 2.82 -13.37 -13.54
C GLY A 96 1.55 -12.95 -12.80
N PRO A 97 0.47 -13.75 -12.92
CA PRO A 97 -0.83 -13.41 -12.36
C PRO A 97 -0.81 -13.29 -10.83
N THR A 98 -0.04 -14.14 -10.16
CA THR A 98 0.11 -14.10 -8.69
C THR A 98 0.68 -12.76 -8.23
N TYR A 99 1.83 -12.33 -8.77
CA TYR A 99 2.41 -11.05 -8.38
C TYR A 99 1.54 -9.87 -8.76
N ARG A 100 0.96 -9.86 -9.97
CA ARG A 100 -0.01 -8.83 -10.38
C ARG A 100 -1.16 -8.69 -9.37
N ARG A 101 -1.80 -9.80 -9.02
CA ARG A 101 -2.94 -9.81 -8.10
C ARG A 101 -2.55 -9.35 -6.69
N TYR A 102 -1.46 -9.87 -6.12
CA TYR A 102 -1.10 -9.67 -4.70
C TYR A 102 -0.23 -8.45 -4.41
N LEU A 103 0.63 -8.04 -5.35
CA LEU A 103 1.64 -6.99 -5.12
C LEU A 103 1.37 -5.71 -5.90
N HIS A 104 0.41 -5.72 -6.84
CA HIS A 104 0.01 -4.53 -7.58
C HIS A 104 -1.44 -4.16 -7.29
N GLU A 105 -2.38 -5.00 -7.72
CA GLU A 105 -3.82 -4.73 -7.62
C GLU A 105 -4.29 -4.69 -6.16
N PHE A 106 -3.92 -5.70 -5.37
CA PHE A 106 -4.32 -5.79 -3.96
C PHE A 106 -3.80 -4.62 -3.11
N THR A 107 -2.54 -4.21 -3.29
CA THR A 107 -1.94 -3.13 -2.50
C THR A 107 -2.52 -1.77 -2.84
N VAL A 108 -2.78 -1.47 -4.13
CA VAL A 108 -3.40 -0.19 -4.50
C VAL A 108 -4.88 -0.14 -4.12
N ALA A 109 -5.61 -1.26 -4.26
CA ALA A 109 -7.01 -1.35 -3.81
C ALA A 109 -7.09 -1.16 -2.29
N SER A 110 -6.22 -1.82 -1.53
CA SER A 110 -6.14 -1.65 -0.07
C SER A 110 -5.85 -0.21 0.33
N ALA A 111 -4.98 0.47 -0.40
CA ALA A 111 -4.65 1.88 -0.15
C ALA A 111 -5.84 2.82 -0.36
N LEU A 112 -6.59 2.63 -1.45
CA LEU A 112 -7.80 3.41 -1.74
C LEU A 112 -8.93 3.12 -0.74
N VAL A 113 -9.10 1.84 -0.36
CA VAL A 113 -10.06 1.45 0.70
C VAL A 113 -9.66 2.06 2.04
N ALA A 114 -8.38 2.05 2.41
CA ALA A 114 -7.91 2.63 3.66
C ALA A 114 -8.17 4.14 3.73
N GLU A 115 -7.91 4.87 2.64
CA GLU A 115 -8.20 6.29 2.55
C GLU A 115 -9.70 6.57 2.72
N GLU A 116 -10.55 5.82 2.04
CA GLU A 116 -12.00 6.01 2.10
C GLU A 116 -12.58 5.65 3.47
N MET A 117 -12.15 4.54 4.06
CA MET A 117 -12.57 4.15 5.41
C MET A 117 -12.16 5.21 6.44
N CYS A 118 -10.98 5.83 6.31
CA CYS A 118 -10.61 6.95 7.16
C CYS A 118 -11.60 8.12 7.05
N LEU A 119 -12.11 8.43 5.86
CA LEU A 119 -13.10 9.49 5.69
C LEU A 119 -14.45 9.11 6.31
N GLU A 120 -14.91 7.88 6.10
CA GLU A 120 -16.17 7.38 6.65
C GLU A 120 -16.19 7.29 8.18
N LEU A 121 -15.03 6.99 8.78
CA LEU A 121 -14.85 6.87 10.23
C LEU A 121 -14.49 8.21 10.89
N GLY A 122 -14.41 9.31 10.15
CA GLY A 122 -14.01 10.62 10.69
C GLY A 122 -12.52 10.76 11.02
N LEU A 123 -11.68 9.80 10.59
CA LEU A 123 -10.23 9.75 10.79
C LEU A 123 -9.47 10.51 9.68
N LYS A 124 -9.98 11.68 9.26
CA LYS A 124 -9.42 12.46 8.14
C LYS A 124 -7.92 12.78 8.29
N ALA A 125 -7.45 12.94 9.53
CA ALA A 125 -6.04 13.19 9.83
C ALA A 125 -5.12 12.01 9.45
N ARG A 126 -5.63 10.78 9.49
CA ARG A 126 -4.88 9.54 9.22
C ARG A 126 -4.92 9.10 7.78
N LYS A 127 -5.81 9.64 6.95
CA LYS A 127 -6.12 9.09 5.61
C LYS A 127 -4.89 8.89 4.73
N GLU A 128 -3.91 9.80 4.79
CA GLU A 128 -2.70 9.70 3.97
C GLU A 128 -1.71 8.67 4.49
N GLU A 129 -1.54 8.60 5.81
CA GLU A 129 -0.72 7.57 6.44
C GLU A 129 -1.33 6.19 6.22
N ALA A 130 -2.67 6.08 6.29
CA ALA A 130 -3.41 4.85 6.06
C ALA A 130 -3.28 4.38 4.60
N PHE A 131 -3.38 5.32 3.63
CA PHE A 131 -3.11 5.05 2.23
C PHE A 131 -1.68 4.49 2.04
N LEU A 132 -0.66 5.19 2.55
CA LEU A 132 0.74 4.78 2.39
C LEU A 132 1.03 3.46 3.10
N GLY A 133 0.50 3.26 4.31
CA GLY A 133 0.63 2.03 5.07
C GLY A 133 0.05 0.86 4.30
N ALA A 134 -1.18 0.98 3.81
CA ALA A 134 -1.84 -0.05 3.02
C ALA A 134 -1.20 -0.28 1.64
N LEU A 135 -0.60 0.75 1.02
CA LEU A 135 0.14 0.58 -0.23
C LEU A 135 1.43 -0.23 -0.03
N LEU A 136 2.13 -0.02 1.10
CA LEU A 136 3.47 -0.55 1.32
C LEU A 136 3.51 -1.81 2.20
N HIS A 137 2.39 -2.20 2.85
CA HIS A 137 2.39 -3.29 3.83
C HIS A 137 2.85 -4.65 3.27
N LYS A 138 2.86 -4.84 1.94
CA LYS A 138 3.36 -6.05 1.26
C LYS A 138 4.79 -5.93 0.72
N ILE A 139 5.56 -4.91 1.10
CA ILE A 139 6.94 -4.74 0.57
C ILE A 139 7.84 -5.95 0.87
N GLY A 140 7.63 -6.63 2.01
CA GLY A 140 8.37 -7.84 2.32
C GLY A 140 8.11 -8.95 1.30
N MET A 141 6.85 -9.09 0.86
CA MET A 141 6.50 -10.05 -0.20
C MET A 141 7.13 -9.66 -1.53
N THR A 142 7.26 -8.36 -1.83
CA THR A 142 8.02 -7.86 -2.98
C THR A 142 9.47 -8.31 -2.92
N ILE A 143 10.17 -8.12 -1.80
CA ILE A 143 11.58 -8.53 -1.66
C ILE A 143 11.74 -10.04 -1.77
N MET A 144 10.83 -10.80 -1.16
CA MET A 144 10.81 -12.26 -1.26
C MET A 144 10.58 -12.70 -2.72
N GLY A 145 9.69 -12.01 -3.46
CA GLY A 145 9.47 -12.25 -4.88
C GLY A 145 10.68 -11.93 -5.74
N LEU A 146 11.38 -10.83 -5.47
CA LEU A 146 12.59 -10.43 -6.22
C LEU A 146 13.75 -11.40 -5.98
N THR A 147 13.84 -11.94 -4.76
CA THR A 147 14.91 -12.85 -4.35
C THR A 147 14.67 -14.28 -4.85
N TYR A 148 13.45 -14.81 -4.69
CA TYR A 148 13.16 -16.23 -4.93
C TYR A 148 12.34 -16.49 -6.20
N GLY A 149 11.83 -15.45 -6.87
CA GLY A 149 11.08 -15.56 -8.11
C GLY A 149 9.95 -16.57 -8.02
N LYS A 150 9.81 -17.42 -9.05
CA LYS A 150 8.70 -18.39 -9.17
C LYS A 150 8.47 -19.24 -7.91
N ALA A 151 9.52 -19.62 -7.17
CA ALA A 151 9.37 -20.41 -5.96
C ALA A 151 8.50 -19.69 -4.90
N TYR A 152 8.63 -18.38 -4.79
CA TYR A 152 7.80 -17.60 -3.86
C TYR A 152 6.36 -17.43 -4.36
N ALA A 153 6.15 -17.29 -5.68
CA ALA A 153 4.80 -17.28 -6.23
C ALA A 153 4.04 -18.59 -5.95
N GLU A 154 4.74 -19.74 -5.95
CA GLU A 154 4.14 -21.02 -5.58
C GLU A 154 3.77 -21.11 -4.09
N LEU A 155 4.55 -20.50 -3.19
CA LEU A 155 4.17 -20.42 -1.77
C LEU A 155 2.91 -19.58 -1.57
N ILE A 156 2.78 -18.45 -2.28
CA ILE A 156 1.55 -17.63 -2.25
C ILE A 156 0.35 -18.44 -2.75
N ARG A 157 0.51 -19.15 -3.87
CA ARG A 157 -0.55 -20.00 -4.44
C ARG A 157 -0.94 -21.13 -3.49
N LYS A 158 0.04 -21.79 -2.87
CA LYS A 158 -0.20 -22.84 -1.88
C LYS A 158 -0.98 -22.30 -0.68
N ALA A 159 -0.62 -21.13 -0.15
CA ALA A 159 -1.35 -20.49 0.95
C ALA A 159 -2.83 -20.27 0.57
N GLU A 160 -3.08 -19.78 -0.63
CA GLU A 160 -4.44 -19.55 -1.16
C GLU A 160 -5.23 -20.86 -1.33
N GLU A 161 -4.58 -21.95 -1.75
CA GLU A 161 -5.24 -23.23 -1.99
C GLU A 161 -5.52 -24.02 -0.71
N THR A 162 -4.65 -23.90 0.29
CA THR A 162 -4.69 -24.70 1.52
C THR A 162 -5.31 -23.96 2.69
N GLY A 163 -5.31 -22.62 2.66
CA GLY A 163 -5.64 -21.79 3.81
C GLY A 163 -4.56 -21.74 4.89
N GLU A 164 -3.38 -22.33 4.65
CA GLU A 164 -2.23 -22.18 5.53
C GLU A 164 -1.76 -20.71 5.58
N LEU A 165 -1.27 -20.27 6.74
CA LEU A 165 -0.66 -18.95 6.87
C LEU A 165 0.59 -18.88 6.00
N LEU A 166 0.65 -17.87 5.12
CA LEU A 166 1.81 -17.67 4.25
C LEU A 166 3.11 -17.52 5.05
N THR A 167 3.06 -16.90 6.23
CA THR A 167 4.22 -16.76 7.13
C THR A 167 4.78 -18.11 7.58
N ASP A 168 3.92 -19.12 7.76
CA ASP A 168 4.36 -20.44 8.21
C ASP A 168 4.98 -21.24 7.06
N LEU A 169 4.38 -21.14 5.87
CA LEU A 169 4.95 -21.67 4.64
C LEU A 169 6.32 -21.05 4.32
N GLU A 170 6.45 -19.73 4.49
CA GLU A 170 7.69 -18.99 4.31
C GLU A 170 8.76 -19.41 5.31
N ARG A 171 8.45 -19.42 6.62
CA ARG A 171 9.41 -19.86 7.64
C ARG A 171 9.85 -21.29 7.43
N GLY A 172 8.93 -22.19 7.10
CA GLY A 172 9.23 -23.60 6.85
C GLY A 172 10.11 -23.83 5.62
N SER A 173 9.96 -23.01 4.58
CA SER A 173 10.67 -23.19 3.30
C SER A 173 11.93 -22.33 3.16
N LEU A 174 11.94 -21.14 3.77
CA LEU A 174 12.92 -20.07 3.53
C LEU A 174 13.60 -19.58 4.82
N GLY A 175 13.18 -20.04 6.01
CA GLY A 175 13.78 -19.68 7.29
C GLY A 175 13.49 -18.27 7.80
N THR A 176 12.66 -17.51 7.08
CA THR A 176 12.22 -16.14 7.38
C THR A 176 10.83 -15.94 6.82
N ASP A 177 10.14 -14.87 7.24
CA ASP A 177 8.86 -14.46 6.66
C ASP A 177 8.90 -13.04 6.08
N HIS A 178 7.89 -12.71 5.27
CA HIS A 178 7.77 -11.40 4.66
C HIS A 178 7.58 -10.26 5.67
N ILE A 179 7.14 -10.52 6.90
CA ILE A 179 6.98 -9.47 7.92
C ILE A 179 8.34 -9.06 8.45
N GLU A 180 9.19 -10.04 8.81
CA GLU A 180 10.58 -9.81 9.21
C GLU A 180 11.35 -9.05 8.12
N ILE A 181 11.20 -9.48 6.86
CA ILE A 181 11.85 -8.79 5.73
C ILE A 181 11.30 -7.38 5.54
N GLY A 182 9.98 -7.20 5.60
CA GLY A 182 9.36 -5.88 5.46
C GLY A 182 9.85 -4.87 6.49
N LYS A 183 10.04 -5.30 7.75
CA LYS A 183 10.60 -4.45 8.82
C LYS A 183 12.03 -4.01 8.47
N CYS A 184 12.88 -4.96 8.10
CA CYS A 184 14.26 -4.67 7.71
C CYS A 184 14.34 -3.67 6.55
N VAL A 185 13.47 -3.81 5.55
CA VAL A 185 13.40 -2.89 4.41
C VAL A 185 13.01 -1.48 4.85
N PHE A 186 11.98 -1.36 5.70
CA PHE A 186 11.52 -0.06 6.18
C PHE A 186 12.56 0.66 7.04
N GLU A 187 13.28 -0.08 7.89
CA GLU A 187 14.41 0.44 8.66
C GLU A 187 15.54 0.91 7.74
N THR A 188 15.90 0.08 6.75
CA THR A 188 16.94 0.38 5.76
C THR A 188 16.61 1.64 4.95
N TRP A 189 15.35 1.78 4.53
CA TRP A 189 14.87 2.95 3.78
C TRP A 189 14.54 4.15 4.67
N ARG A 190 14.66 4.01 6.00
CA ARG A 190 14.34 5.06 6.98
C ARG A 190 12.92 5.60 6.81
N ILE A 191 11.96 4.70 6.58
CA ILE A 191 10.54 5.03 6.49
C ILE A 191 10.05 5.54 7.86
N PRO A 192 9.14 6.53 7.93
CA PRO A 192 8.64 7.06 9.21
C PRO A 192 8.06 5.98 10.14
N GLN A 193 8.31 6.12 11.45
CA GLN A 193 7.92 5.14 12.48
C GLN A 193 6.45 4.69 12.41
N PRO A 194 5.44 5.56 12.21
CA PRO A 194 4.04 5.12 12.12
C PRO A 194 3.80 4.06 11.03
N LEU A 195 4.52 4.15 9.90
CA LEU A 195 4.43 3.16 8.83
C LEU A 195 5.20 1.88 9.16
N GLN A 196 6.29 1.96 9.93
CA GLN A 196 6.99 0.77 10.42
C GLN A 196 6.08 -0.06 11.34
N GLU A 197 5.29 0.60 12.19
CA GLU A 197 4.30 -0.06 13.05
C GLU A 197 3.23 -0.79 12.24
N VAL A 198 2.81 -0.26 11.09
CA VAL A 198 1.86 -0.93 10.18
C VAL A 198 2.41 -2.27 9.69
N ILE A 199 3.64 -2.30 9.17
CA ILE A 199 4.24 -3.56 8.74
C ILE A 199 4.38 -4.52 9.92
N ALA A 200 4.80 -4.02 11.08
CA ALA A 200 5.04 -4.85 12.25
C ALA A 200 3.77 -5.45 12.85
N GLY A 201 2.67 -4.71 12.79
CA GLY A 201 1.47 -4.96 13.58
C GLY A 201 0.24 -5.38 12.80
N HIS A 202 0.23 -5.37 11.46
CA HIS A 202 -1.00 -5.64 10.69
C HIS A 202 -1.60 -7.05 10.88
N ASN A 203 -0.83 -8.00 11.42
CA ASN A 203 -1.28 -9.37 11.73
C ASN A 203 -1.44 -9.63 13.24
N PHE A 204 -1.81 -8.61 14.02
CA PHE A 204 -1.98 -8.71 15.47
C PHE A 204 -3.10 -9.69 15.88
N ILE A 205 -2.99 -10.27 17.08
CA ILE A 205 -4.04 -11.13 17.65
C ILE A 205 -5.24 -10.26 18.05
N PRO A 206 -6.49 -10.60 17.67
CA PRO A 206 -7.65 -9.73 17.87
C PRO A 206 -7.86 -9.26 19.32
N ASP A 207 -7.47 -10.06 20.32
CA ASP A 207 -7.60 -9.70 21.74
C ASP A 207 -6.66 -8.56 22.18
N ALA A 208 -5.59 -8.29 21.45
CA ALA A 208 -4.65 -7.20 21.74
C ALA A 208 -5.08 -5.86 21.14
N ILE A 209 -6.27 -5.76 20.53
CA ILE A 209 -6.71 -4.59 19.74
C ILE A 209 -6.62 -3.23 20.44
N GLN A 210 -6.76 -3.21 21.77
CA GLN A 210 -6.69 -1.99 22.58
C GLN A 210 -5.29 -1.36 22.57
N ASP A 211 -4.25 -2.19 22.47
CA ASP A 211 -2.85 -1.76 22.46
C ASP A 211 -2.32 -1.50 21.04
N VAL A 212 -3.14 -1.76 20.01
CA VAL A 212 -2.75 -1.63 18.62
C VAL A 212 -2.98 -0.18 18.15
N PRO A 213 -1.97 0.49 17.55
CA PRO A 213 -2.13 1.85 17.06
C PRO A 213 -3.26 1.97 16.02
N GLU A 214 -3.97 3.10 16.03
CA GLU A 214 -5.11 3.35 15.14
C GLU A 214 -4.75 3.17 13.66
N LEU A 215 -3.56 3.61 13.26
CA LEU A 215 -3.06 3.45 11.89
C LEU A 215 -2.91 1.98 11.49
N VAL A 216 -2.42 1.13 12.40
CA VAL A 216 -2.29 -0.32 12.18
C VAL A 216 -3.68 -0.95 12.03
N ARG A 217 -4.64 -0.59 12.90
CA ARG A 217 -6.01 -1.11 12.85
C ARG A 217 -6.71 -0.76 11.55
N ILE A 218 -6.68 0.51 11.14
CA ILE A 218 -7.38 0.94 9.92
C ILE A 218 -6.77 0.34 8.65
N THR A 219 -5.43 0.23 8.58
CA THR A 219 -4.76 -0.44 7.47
C THR A 219 -5.08 -1.94 7.44
N ALA A 220 -5.11 -2.61 8.59
CA ALA A 220 -5.50 -4.02 8.66
C ALA A 220 -6.97 -4.22 8.24
N LEU A 221 -7.90 -3.37 8.72
CA LEU A 221 -9.31 -3.43 8.31
C LEU A 221 -9.46 -3.27 6.80
N ALA A 222 -8.78 -2.29 6.21
CA ALA A 222 -8.82 -2.04 4.77
C ALA A 222 -8.27 -3.21 3.97
N SER A 223 -7.11 -3.76 4.38
CA SER A 223 -6.48 -4.91 3.74
C SER A 223 -7.37 -6.17 3.79
N LEU A 224 -7.91 -6.50 4.97
CA LEU A 224 -8.77 -7.68 5.15
C LEU A 224 -10.10 -7.54 4.40
N THR A 225 -10.68 -6.33 4.37
CA THR A 225 -11.89 -6.04 3.59
C THR A 225 -11.60 -6.11 2.09
N THR A 226 -10.44 -5.62 1.66
CA THR A 226 -10.01 -5.69 0.25
C THR A 226 -9.80 -7.14 -0.21
N ARG A 227 -9.29 -8.01 0.67
CA ARG A 227 -9.13 -9.44 0.36
C ARG A 227 -10.47 -10.07 -0.01
N GLU A 228 -11.46 -9.91 0.85
CA GLU A 228 -12.82 -10.44 0.59
C GLU A 228 -13.43 -9.81 -0.67
N MET A 229 -13.33 -8.49 -0.82
CA MET A 229 -13.82 -7.75 -1.98
C MET A 229 -13.20 -8.24 -3.32
N MET A 230 -11.93 -8.67 -3.30
CA MET A 230 -11.23 -9.21 -4.47
C MET A 230 -11.39 -10.74 -4.65
N GLY A 231 -12.20 -11.39 -3.82
CA GLY A 231 -12.37 -12.85 -3.82
C GLY A 231 -11.06 -13.59 -3.52
N LEU A 232 -10.21 -13.02 -2.67
CA LEU A 232 -9.02 -13.69 -2.12
C LEU A 232 -9.43 -14.46 -0.86
N LEU A 233 -8.77 -15.58 -0.60
CA LEU A 233 -9.03 -16.36 0.61
C LEU A 233 -8.78 -15.53 1.85
N LEU A 234 -9.78 -15.50 2.73
CA LEU A 234 -9.70 -14.87 4.05
C LEU A 234 -9.87 -15.97 5.11
N PRO A 235 -8.78 -16.38 5.78
CA PRO A 235 -8.85 -17.38 6.85
C PRO A 235 -9.81 -16.98 7.97
N MET A 236 -10.34 -17.97 8.71
CA MET A 236 -11.29 -17.73 9.81
C MET A 236 -10.74 -16.77 10.88
N GLU A 237 -9.45 -16.86 11.20
CA GLU A 237 -8.79 -15.96 12.16
C GLU A 237 -8.77 -14.51 11.67
N ASP A 238 -8.57 -14.31 10.36
CA ASP A 238 -8.58 -13.00 9.72
C ASP A 238 -10.01 -12.43 9.61
N LEU A 239 -11.03 -13.29 9.46
CA LEU A 239 -12.44 -12.91 9.55
C LEU A 239 -12.79 -12.38 10.95
N ASP A 240 -12.40 -13.08 12.02
CA ASP A 240 -12.60 -12.60 13.39
C ASP A 240 -11.85 -11.29 13.62
N ARG A 241 -10.57 -11.21 13.23
CA ARG A 241 -9.77 -9.98 13.35
C ARG A 241 -10.45 -8.79 12.69
N ARG A 242 -10.92 -8.96 11.46
CA ARG A 242 -11.63 -7.92 10.70
C ARG A 242 -12.90 -7.46 11.41
N ALA A 243 -13.70 -8.40 11.91
CA ALA A 243 -14.93 -8.11 12.64
C ALA A 243 -14.64 -7.34 13.95
N ARG A 244 -13.62 -7.74 14.70
CA ARG A 244 -13.21 -7.04 15.94
C ARG A 244 -12.69 -5.64 15.67
N ILE A 245 -11.93 -5.44 14.58
CA ILE A 245 -11.50 -4.11 14.19
C ILE A 245 -12.69 -3.23 13.85
N ALA A 246 -13.62 -3.69 13.01
CA ALA A 246 -14.80 -2.91 12.67
C ALA A 246 -15.68 -2.59 13.90
N ALA A 247 -15.82 -3.54 14.84
CA ALA A 247 -16.51 -3.33 16.10
C ALA A 247 -15.84 -2.26 16.97
N SER A 248 -14.50 -2.18 16.98
CA SER A 248 -13.77 -1.14 17.73
C SER A 248 -14.06 0.29 17.27
N TYR A 249 -14.54 0.45 16.03
CA TYR A 249 -14.98 1.73 15.46
C TYR A 249 -16.50 1.94 15.53
N ASN A 250 -17.25 1.06 16.20
CA ASN A 250 -18.72 1.00 16.14
C ASN A 250 -19.26 0.96 14.71
N ALA A 251 -18.52 0.29 13.81
CA ALA A 251 -18.70 0.38 12.37
C ALA A 251 -18.87 -1.01 11.73
N ALA A 252 -19.54 -1.94 12.40
CA ALA A 252 -19.76 -3.30 11.86
C ALA A 252 -20.42 -3.30 10.47
N GLY A 253 -21.32 -2.35 10.21
CA GLY A 253 -21.96 -2.16 8.90
C GLY A 253 -21.07 -1.50 7.83
N LEU A 254 -19.90 -0.98 8.18
CA LEU A 254 -18.98 -0.35 7.23
C LEU A 254 -18.48 -1.35 6.19
N ILE A 255 -18.11 -2.55 6.64
CA ILE A 255 -17.58 -3.62 5.81
C ILE A 255 -18.53 -3.94 4.64
N ALA A 256 -19.84 -3.97 4.89
CA ALA A 256 -20.85 -4.33 3.89
C ALA A 256 -20.92 -3.35 2.70
N LYS A 257 -20.32 -2.15 2.81
CA LYS A 257 -20.22 -1.17 1.72
C LYS A 257 -19.10 -1.52 0.71
N TYR A 258 -18.18 -2.41 1.07
CA TYR A 258 -17.01 -2.77 0.29
C TYR A 258 -17.22 -4.13 -0.38
N ASP A 259 -18.20 -4.17 -1.29
CA ASP A 259 -18.57 -5.34 -2.07
C ASP A 259 -17.94 -5.32 -3.49
N GLU A 260 -18.32 -6.27 -4.34
CA GLU A 260 -17.86 -6.35 -5.72
C GLU A 260 -18.16 -5.07 -6.53
N ARG A 261 -19.30 -4.41 -6.29
CA ARG A 261 -19.64 -3.14 -6.98
C ARG A 261 -18.69 -2.03 -6.56
N LYS A 262 -18.34 -1.99 -5.27
CA LYS A 262 -17.33 -1.07 -4.77
C LYS A 262 -15.97 -1.32 -5.42
N PHE A 263 -15.62 -2.59 -5.62
CA PHE A 263 -14.39 -2.94 -6.33
C PHE A 263 -14.37 -2.43 -7.77
N GLU A 264 -15.47 -2.57 -8.52
CA GLU A 264 -15.59 -2.01 -9.87
C GLU A 264 -15.36 -0.49 -9.88
N ALA A 265 -15.89 0.23 -8.89
CA ALA A 265 -15.64 1.66 -8.75
C ALA A 265 -14.16 1.98 -8.45
N ILE A 266 -13.51 1.18 -7.60
CA ILE A 266 -12.08 1.32 -7.29
C ILE A 266 -11.23 1.08 -8.54
N LYS A 267 -11.59 0.12 -9.38
CA LYS A 267 -10.88 -0.14 -10.64
C LYS A 267 -10.90 1.08 -11.56
N ALA A 268 -11.95 1.89 -11.54
CA ALA A 268 -12.00 3.13 -12.33
C ALA A 268 -11.07 4.24 -11.80
N HIS A 269 -10.52 4.11 -10.59
CA HIS A 269 -9.65 5.11 -10.00
C HIS A 269 -8.31 5.21 -10.76
N PRO A 270 -7.79 6.43 -11.04
CA PRO A 270 -6.56 6.60 -11.82
C PRO A 270 -5.35 5.88 -11.22
N PHE A 271 -5.26 5.80 -9.89
CA PHE A 271 -4.16 5.10 -9.21
C PHE A 271 -4.22 3.59 -9.47
N TYR A 272 -5.41 2.99 -9.45
CA TYR A 272 -5.59 1.58 -9.76
C TYR A 272 -5.17 1.30 -11.21
N GLN A 273 -5.64 2.13 -12.14
CA GLN A 273 -5.32 2.03 -13.57
C GLN A 273 -3.81 2.12 -13.87
N GLN A 274 -3.01 2.77 -13.02
CA GLN A 274 -1.57 2.86 -13.23
C GLN A 274 -0.81 1.56 -13.02
N VAL A 275 -1.30 0.68 -12.16
CA VAL A 275 -0.61 -0.57 -11.77
C VAL A 275 -1.29 -1.82 -12.32
N ALA A 276 -2.54 -1.70 -12.80
CA ALA A 276 -3.29 -2.80 -13.41
C ALA A 276 -2.99 -3.00 -14.91
N ALA A 277 -2.22 -2.12 -15.54
CA ALA A 277 -1.76 -2.25 -16.93
C ALA A 277 -0.51 -3.16 -17.00
#